data_AF-A0A4Q1CMN4-F1
#
_entry.id   AF-A0A4Q1CMN4-F1
#
_cell.length_a   1.000
_cell.length_b   1.000
_cell.length_c   1.000
_cell.angle_alpha   90.00
_cell.angle_beta   90.00
_cell.angle_gamma   90.00
#
_symmetry.space_group_name_H-M   'P 1'
#
loop_
_entity.id
_entity.type
_entity.pdbx_description
1 polymer ?
#
loop_
_entity_poly.entity_id
_entity_poly.type
_entity_poly.pdbx_seq_one_letter_code
_entity_poly.pdbx_strand_id
1 'polypeptide(L)'
;MGYRFSITSLFVFLLFNLFFIGCSRRTPNDLYVVKALKISLENSVAILERENEQALTTFQMKTQFPETREKAELLLPQMMGVKSITTSAINEIKKAQSDLIAEATSKDESEPFYYEDNLDAVKRLFIQKERAKFLFRKLKLYKTQLEAIDRSNKEYITHLLIDVPENEKQLENLDNFLEFFKYQPAISVDAFLESLKANILLNEKRMYFFISDKTTSHLNHNSTEILIGTNMRYFKSGDQLQITAGIAEFRYFSKSYMLVNGEKILPDERGRFIYDTKINKSPGNYQMPIEIGYVEADGNPQTLNKNIDYSVIK
;
A
#
# COMPACT_ATOMS: atom_id res chain seq x y z
N MET A 1 24.70 -14.41 -25.24
CA MET A 1 24.86 -13.10 -24.58
C MET A 1 23.52 -12.77 -23.95
N GLY A 2 23.32 -13.19 -22.71
CA GLY A 2 22.00 -13.23 -22.06
C GLY A 2 21.74 -11.96 -21.25
N TYR A 3 20.69 -11.24 -21.62
CA TYR A 3 20.13 -10.17 -20.78
C TYR A 3 19.37 -10.81 -19.62
N ARG A 4 19.86 -10.58 -18.39
CA ARG A 4 19.13 -10.84 -17.16
C ARG A 4 18.15 -9.69 -16.95
N PHE A 5 16.85 -9.94 -17.14
CA PHE A 5 15.80 -9.04 -16.68
C PHE A 5 15.53 -9.35 -15.19
N SER A 6 15.69 -8.33 -14.34
CA SER A 6 15.42 -8.39 -12.91
C SER A 6 13.93 -8.22 -12.65
N ILE A 7 13.37 -9.07 -11.79
CA ILE A 7 11.95 -9.21 -11.51
C ILE A 7 11.59 -8.31 -10.31
N THR A 8 11.12 -7.09 -10.58
CA THR A 8 10.55 -6.18 -9.56
C THR A 8 9.29 -5.43 -10.05
N SER A 9 8.77 -5.75 -11.25
CA SER A 9 7.96 -4.80 -12.03
C SER A 9 6.43 -4.82 -11.82
N LEU A 10 5.84 -5.60 -10.91
CA LEU A 10 4.36 -5.77 -10.91
C LEU A 10 3.57 -4.97 -9.87
N PHE A 11 4.20 -4.25 -8.94
CA PHE A 11 3.49 -3.46 -7.91
C PHE A 11 3.21 -2.00 -8.32
N VAL A 12 3.59 -1.64 -9.54
CA VAL A 12 3.84 -0.25 -9.97
C VAL A 12 2.66 0.38 -10.73
N PHE A 13 1.72 -0.42 -11.25
CA PHE A 13 0.74 0.10 -12.23
C PHE A 13 -0.49 0.83 -11.65
N LEU A 14 -0.73 0.79 -10.34
CA LEU A 14 -1.89 1.43 -9.72
C LEU A 14 -1.62 2.82 -9.15
N LEU A 15 -0.35 3.18 -9.00
CA LEU A 15 0.13 4.55 -8.75
C LEU A 15 0.42 5.32 -10.04
N PHE A 16 0.38 4.63 -11.19
CA PHE A 16 0.57 5.17 -12.53
C PHE A 16 -0.40 6.32 -12.85
N ASN A 17 -1.60 6.33 -12.25
CA ASN A 17 -2.54 7.44 -12.43
C ASN A 17 -2.20 8.68 -11.61
N LEU A 18 -1.26 8.68 -10.65
CA LEU A 18 -0.86 9.91 -9.96
C LEU A 18 0.27 10.66 -10.69
N PHE A 19 1.04 9.97 -11.52
CA PHE A 19 2.25 10.53 -12.16
C PHE A 19 2.04 11.01 -13.60
N PHE A 20 1.11 10.42 -14.36
CA PHE A 20 0.77 10.93 -15.71
C PHE A 20 0.02 12.25 -15.72
N ILE A 21 -0.36 12.78 -14.56
CA ILE A 21 -1.16 14.00 -14.47
C ILE A 21 -0.31 15.28 -14.28
N GLY A 22 1.01 15.19 -14.52
CA GLY A 22 1.96 16.31 -14.39
C GLY A 22 2.13 17.20 -15.63
N CYS A 23 1.57 16.85 -16.80
CA CYS A 23 1.92 17.56 -18.06
C CYS A 23 0.77 17.90 -19.02
N SER A 24 -0.50 17.69 -18.68
CA SER A 24 -1.63 18.23 -19.46
C SER A 24 -2.66 18.86 -18.54
N ARG A 25 -3.32 19.94 -18.98
CA ARG A 25 -4.44 20.58 -18.25
C ARG A 25 -5.40 19.49 -17.76
N ARG A 26 -5.49 19.31 -16.44
CA ARG A 26 -6.31 18.28 -15.80
C ARG A 26 -7.78 18.55 -16.08
N THR A 27 -8.51 17.50 -16.45
CA THR A 27 -9.96 17.57 -16.59
C THR A 27 -10.62 17.30 -15.23
N PRO A 28 -11.85 17.78 -14.97
CA PRO A 28 -12.59 17.45 -13.75
C PRO A 28 -12.67 15.94 -13.46
N ASN A 29 -12.59 15.09 -14.48
CA ASN A 29 -12.61 13.64 -14.36
C ASN A 29 -11.36 13.09 -13.64
N ASP A 30 -10.19 13.74 -13.76
CA ASP A 30 -8.95 13.29 -13.13
C ASP A 30 -8.99 13.44 -11.60
N LEU A 31 -9.65 14.51 -11.11
CA LEU A 31 -9.79 14.76 -9.67
C LEU A 31 -10.77 13.78 -9.02
N TYR A 32 -11.82 13.37 -9.75
CA TYR A 32 -12.77 12.35 -9.27
C TYR A 32 -12.08 11.00 -9.01
N VAL A 33 -11.20 10.56 -9.92
CA VAL A 33 -10.42 9.33 -9.75
C VAL A 33 -9.55 9.39 -8.50
N VAL A 34 -8.85 10.52 -8.30
CA VAL A 34 -7.99 10.72 -7.13
C VAL A 34 -8.81 10.76 -5.84
N LYS A 35 -10.01 11.34 -5.86
CA LYS A 35 -10.92 11.37 -4.71
C LYS A 35 -11.44 9.99 -4.35
N ALA A 36 -11.86 9.19 -5.33
CA ALA A 36 -12.26 7.80 -5.10
C ALA A 36 -11.10 6.97 -4.54
N LEU A 37 -9.87 7.19 -5.04
CA LEU A 37 -8.67 6.53 -4.52
C LEU A 37 -8.42 6.91 -3.07
N LYS A 38 -8.50 8.20 -2.75
CA LYS A 38 -8.35 8.72 -1.38
C LYS A 38 -9.32 8.03 -0.41
N ILE A 39 -10.61 8.00 -0.74
CA ILE A 39 -11.64 7.34 0.09
C ILE A 39 -11.29 5.86 0.32
N SER A 40 -10.82 5.19 -0.74
CA SER A 40 -10.42 3.79 -0.66
C SER A 40 -9.20 3.57 0.25
N LEU A 41 -8.25 4.52 0.25
CA LEU A 41 -7.08 4.50 1.12
C LEU A 41 -7.46 4.81 2.58
N GLU A 42 -8.36 5.77 2.82
CA GLU A 42 -8.89 6.08 4.16
C GLU A 42 -9.53 4.85 4.80
N ASN A 43 -10.34 4.10 4.03
CA ASN A 43 -10.93 2.85 4.49
C ASN A 43 -9.85 1.81 4.84
N SER A 44 -8.81 1.70 4.01
CA SER A 44 -7.69 0.79 4.25
C SER A 44 -6.91 1.16 5.52
N VAL A 45 -6.66 2.46 5.72
CA VAL A 45 -6.03 3.00 6.94
C VAL A 45 -6.86 2.65 8.18
N ALA A 46 -8.18 2.86 8.15
CA ALA A 46 -9.06 2.54 9.27
C ALA A 46 -9.09 1.04 9.61
N ILE A 47 -9.02 0.16 8.60
CA ILE A 47 -8.93 -1.28 8.82
C ILE A 47 -7.57 -1.65 9.43
N LEU A 48 -6.46 -1.14 8.88
CA LEU A 48 -5.13 -1.43 9.40
C LEU A 48 -4.94 -0.92 10.84
N GLU A 49 -5.43 0.28 11.17
CA GLU A 49 -5.40 0.79 12.55
C GLU A 49 -6.10 -0.21 13.49
N ARG A 50 -7.30 -0.69 13.13
CA ARG A 50 -8.05 -1.67 13.93
C ARG A 50 -7.32 -3.00 14.06
N GLU A 51 -6.80 -3.55 12.97
CA GLU A 51 -6.10 -4.83 12.97
C GLU A 51 -4.80 -4.77 13.78
N ASN A 52 -4.07 -3.65 13.71
CA ASN A 52 -2.86 -3.44 14.49
C ASN A 52 -3.15 -3.37 16.00
N GLU A 53 -4.23 -2.69 16.40
CA GLU A 53 -4.68 -2.69 17.80
C GLU A 53 -5.06 -4.09 18.28
N GLN A 54 -5.77 -4.85 17.45
CA GLN A 54 -6.13 -6.23 17.76
C GLN A 54 -4.90 -7.13 17.87
N ALA A 55 -3.92 -6.98 16.99
CA ALA A 55 -2.68 -7.74 17.02
C ALA A 55 -1.88 -7.46 18.30
N LEU A 56 -1.77 -6.19 18.71
CA LEU A 56 -1.12 -5.82 19.95
C LEU A 56 -1.87 -6.37 21.18
N THR A 57 -3.20 -6.24 21.21
CA THR A 57 -4.03 -6.76 22.31
C THR A 57 -3.90 -8.28 22.40
N THR A 58 -3.92 -8.97 21.26
CA THR A 58 -3.72 -10.43 21.18
C THR A 58 -2.36 -10.83 21.71
N PHE A 59 -1.32 -10.06 21.38
CA PHE A 59 0.01 -10.30 21.90
C PHE A 59 0.09 -10.06 23.42
N GLN A 60 -0.56 -9.02 23.94
CA GLN A 60 -0.63 -8.77 25.38
C GLN A 60 -1.32 -9.93 26.12
N MET A 61 -2.36 -10.53 25.56
CA MET A 61 -2.99 -11.72 26.16
C MET A 61 -2.00 -12.89 26.30
N LYS A 62 -0.98 -13.01 25.44
CA LYS A 62 0.06 -14.05 25.58
C LYS A 62 0.86 -13.94 26.89
N THR A 63 0.94 -12.76 27.53
CA THR A 63 1.58 -12.66 28.84
C THR A 63 0.77 -13.31 29.96
N GLN A 64 -0.53 -13.56 29.72
CA GLN A 64 -1.41 -14.17 30.71
C GLN A 64 -1.28 -15.70 30.72
N PHE A 65 -0.84 -16.31 29.62
CA PHE A 65 -0.74 -17.77 29.47
C PHE A 65 0.62 -18.31 29.91
N PRO A 66 0.71 -19.28 30.85
CA PRO A 66 1.97 -19.78 31.39
C PRO A 66 2.99 -20.24 30.34
N GLU A 67 2.53 -20.86 29.26
CA GLU A 67 3.36 -21.44 28.20
C GLU A 67 4.00 -20.39 27.27
N THR A 68 3.46 -19.18 27.21
CA THR A 68 4.00 -18.10 26.37
C THR A 68 4.47 -16.87 27.17
N ARG A 69 4.17 -16.81 28.47
CA ARG A 69 4.40 -15.65 29.34
C ARG A 69 5.82 -15.10 29.28
N GLU A 70 6.82 -15.93 29.56
CA GLU A 70 8.22 -15.48 29.66
C GLU A 70 8.71 -14.81 28.36
N LYS A 71 8.44 -15.44 27.22
CA LYS A 71 8.79 -14.89 25.90
C LYS A 71 7.96 -13.67 25.54
N ALA A 72 6.66 -13.69 25.83
CA ALA A 72 5.75 -12.59 25.54
C ALA A 72 6.12 -11.33 26.35
N GLU A 73 6.46 -11.47 27.63
CA GLU A 73 6.91 -10.37 28.49
C GLU A 73 8.22 -9.75 27.99
N LEU A 74 9.17 -10.57 27.53
CA LEU A 74 10.44 -10.09 26.94
C LEU A 74 10.23 -9.29 25.65
N LEU A 75 9.24 -9.69 24.83
CA LEU A 75 9.01 -9.14 23.49
C LEU A 75 7.96 -8.02 23.47
N LEU A 76 7.14 -7.87 24.50
CA LEU A 76 6.12 -6.81 24.60
C LEU A 76 6.71 -5.39 24.47
N PRO A 77 7.89 -5.05 25.05
CA PRO A 77 8.52 -3.76 24.82
C PRO A 77 8.83 -3.48 23.34
N GLN A 78 9.17 -4.51 22.55
CA GLN A 78 9.40 -4.35 21.11
C GLN A 78 8.09 -3.99 20.39
N MET A 79 6.99 -4.68 20.71
CA MET A 79 5.65 -4.37 20.17
C MET A 79 5.24 -2.93 20.51
N MET A 80 5.41 -2.50 21.76
CA MET A 80 5.13 -1.13 22.17
C MET A 80 6.02 -0.11 21.48
N GLY A 81 7.30 -0.44 21.26
CA GLY A 81 8.23 0.37 20.48
C GLY A 81 7.75 0.58 19.05
N VAL A 82 7.31 -0.47 18.37
CA VAL A 82 6.72 -0.40 17.01
C VAL A 82 5.52 0.54 17.02
N LYS A 83 4.57 0.35 17.95
CA LYS A 83 3.39 1.22 18.08
C LYS A 83 3.76 2.69 18.22
N SER A 84 4.72 2.98 19.09
CA SER A 84 5.15 4.35 19.40
C SER A 84 5.76 5.04 18.18
N ILE A 85 6.67 4.35 17.49
CA ILE A 85 7.34 4.84 16.28
C ILE A 85 6.33 5.07 15.15
N THR A 86 5.42 4.12 14.93
CA THR A 86 4.33 4.24 13.95
C THR A 86 3.40 5.41 14.27
N THR A 87 2.94 5.52 15.52
CA THR A 87 2.06 6.62 15.96
C THR A 87 2.70 7.98 15.72
N SER A 88 4.01 8.11 16.00
CA SER A 88 4.74 9.35 15.76
C SER A 88 4.75 9.74 14.26
N ALA A 89 5.00 8.77 13.38
CA ALA A 89 5.03 9.00 11.93
C ALA A 89 3.64 9.31 11.36
N ILE A 90 2.60 8.59 11.79
CA ILE A 90 1.21 8.84 11.39
C ILE A 90 0.75 10.24 11.83
N ASN A 91 1.07 10.67 13.05
CA ASN A 91 0.71 12.00 13.54
C ASN A 91 1.35 13.12 12.72
N GLU A 92 2.59 12.91 12.25
CA GLU A 92 3.24 13.85 11.36
C GLU A 92 2.51 13.99 10.02
N ILE A 93 2.06 12.87 9.45
CA ILE A 93 1.28 12.86 8.21
C ILE A 93 -0.08 13.51 8.42
N LYS A 94 -0.81 13.17 9.50
CA LYS A 94 -2.09 13.79 9.85
C LYS A 94 -1.95 15.32 9.99
N LYS A 95 -0.85 15.79 10.59
CA LYS A 95 -0.54 17.22 10.66
C LYS A 95 -0.26 17.82 9.27
N ALA A 96 0.42 17.10 8.38
CA ALA A 96 0.70 17.59 7.02
C ALA A 96 -0.59 17.71 6.20
N GLN A 97 -1.52 16.77 6.37
CA GLN A 97 -2.87 16.83 5.78
C GLN A 97 -3.67 18.00 6.31
N SER A 98 -3.71 18.19 7.63
CA SER A 98 -4.42 19.31 8.25
C SER A 98 -3.88 20.66 7.77
N ASP A 99 -2.55 20.81 7.68
CA ASP A 99 -1.93 22.04 7.19
C ASP A 99 -2.25 22.28 5.70
N LEU A 100 -2.33 21.22 4.89
CA LEU A 100 -2.69 21.31 3.47
C LEU A 100 -4.14 21.76 3.31
N ILE A 101 -5.07 21.13 4.05
CA ILE A 101 -6.48 21.50 4.02
C ILE A 101 -6.63 22.97 4.41
N ALA A 102 -5.97 23.41 5.49
CA ALA A 102 -5.99 24.81 5.92
C ALA A 102 -5.41 25.77 4.87
N GLU A 103 -4.29 25.41 4.21
CA GLU A 103 -3.64 26.25 3.20
C GLU A 103 -4.43 26.34 1.89
N ALA A 104 -5.22 25.31 1.56
CA ALA A 104 -6.02 25.21 0.34
C ALA A 104 -7.50 25.57 0.55
N THR A 105 -7.93 25.90 1.77
CA THR A 105 -9.30 26.36 2.05
C THR A 105 -9.39 27.87 1.84
N SER A 106 -10.55 28.35 1.37
CA SER A 106 -10.83 29.79 1.26
C SER A 106 -10.61 30.48 2.61
N LYS A 107 -10.10 31.73 2.56
CA LYS A 107 -9.97 32.58 3.75
C LYS A 107 -11.26 33.31 4.12
N ASP A 108 -12.32 33.07 3.35
CA ASP A 108 -13.65 33.59 3.67
C ASP A 108 -14.27 32.68 4.73
N GLU A 109 -14.32 33.18 5.96
CA GLU A 109 -14.84 32.43 7.11
C GLU A 109 -16.37 32.20 7.03
N SER A 110 -17.08 32.94 6.17
CA SER A 110 -18.54 32.80 6.02
C SER A 110 -18.95 31.57 5.22
N GLU A 111 -18.08 31.12 4.31
CA GLU A 111 -18.27 29.91 3.51
C GLU A 111 -16.90 29.27 3.19
N PRO A 112 -16.30 28.53 4.14
CA PRO A 112 -15.01 27.88 3.92
C PRO A 112 -15.15 26.78 2.86
N PHE A 113 -14.42 26.92 1.75
CA PHE A 113 -14.41 25.97 0.65
C PHE A 113 -13.00 25.42 0.42
N TYR A 114 -12.86 24.08 0.44
CA TYR A 114 -11.58 23.41 0.16
C TYR A 114 -11.35 23.30 -1.35
N TYR A 115 -10.38 24.04 -1.86
CA TYR A 115 -9.99 24.00 -3.27
C TYR A 115 -9.10 22.79 -3.55
N GLU A 116 -9.73 21.65 -3.85
CA GLU A 116 -9.10 20.35 -4.14
C GLU A 116 -8.03 20.44 -5.26
N ASP A 117 -8.16 21.38 -6.19
CA ASP A 117 -7.26 21.61 -7.33
C ASP A 117 -6.18 22.69 -7.09
N ASN A 118 -6.02 23.17 -5.85
CA ASN A 118 -5.12 24.30 -5.54
C ASN A 118 -3.63 23.90 -5.52
N LEU A 119 -2.96 24.02 -6.67
CA LEU A 119 -1.52 23.76 -6.82
C LEU A 119 -0.67 24.76 -6.01
N ASP A 120 -1.10 26.02 -5.91
CA ASP A 120 -0.31 27.05 -5.23
C ASP A 120 -0.27 26.82 -3.72
N ALA A 121 -1.35 26.34 -3.11
CA ALA A 121 -1.39 25.94 -1.71
C ALA A 121 -0.36 24.83 -1.43
N VAL A 122 -0.31 23.81 -2.29
CA VAL A 122 0.69 22.75 -2.20
C VAL A 122 2.11 23.32 -2.31
N LYS A 123 2.38 24.16 -3.31
CA LYS A 123 3.71 24.76 -3.50
C LYS A 123 4.13 25.62 -2.31
N ARG A 124 3.23 26.45 -1.78
CA ARG A 124 3.50 27.28 -0.58
C ARG A 124 3.82 26.40 0.63
N LEU A 125 3.00 25.38 0.90
CA LEU A 125 3.18 24.53 2.07
C LEU A 125 4.38 23.58 1.95
N PHE A 126 4.42 22.77 0.90
CA PHE A 126 5.36 21.66 0.80
C PHE A 126 6.74 22.08 0.31
N ILE A 127 6.83 23.12 -0.53
CA ILE A 127 8.09 23.62 -1.06
C ILE A 127 8.58 24.83 -0.26
N GLN A 128 7.80 25.91 -0.20
CA GLN A 128 8.28 27.18 0.39
C GLN A 128 8.39 27.12 1.91
N LYS A 129 7.39 26.52 2.60
CA LYS A 129 7.45 26.26 4.05
C LYS A 129 8.21 24.96 4.40
N GLU A 130 8.89 24.36 3.43
CA GLU A 130 9.70 23.13 3.57
C GLU A 130 8.97 21.92 4.20
N ARG A 131 7.63 21.85 4.16
CA ARG A 131 6.89 20.75 4.80
C ARG A 131 7.24 19.38 4.21
N ALA A 132 7.51 19.28 2.90
CA ALA A 132 7.92 18.02 2.28
C ALA A 132 9.29 17.55 2.79
N LYS A 133 10.24 18.47 2.97
CA LYS A 133 11.57 18.14 3.51
C LYS A 133 11.50 17.65 4.95
N PHE A 134 10.63 18.26 5.76
CA PHE A 134 10.39 17.82 7.13
C PHE A 134 9.74 16.42 7.16
N LEU A 135 8.70 16.21 6.35
CA LEU A 135 8.02 14.93 6.21
C LEU A 135 9.00 13.83 5.75
N PHE A 136 9.82 14.08 4.74
CA PHE A 136 10.81 13.14 4.24
C PHE A 136 11.78 12.68 5.34
N ARG A 137 12.31 13.63 6.13
CA ARG A 137 13.19 13.32 7.27
C ARG A 137 12.49 12.46 8.32
N LYS A 138 11.21 12.74 8.60
CA LYS A 138 10.40 11.96 9.54
C LYS A 138 10.17 10.53 9.04
N LEU A 139 9.92 10.35 7.74
CA LEU A 139 9.77 9.02 7.13
C LEU A 139 11.08 8.23 7.14
N LYS A 140 12.23 8.87 6.87
CA LYS A 140 13.55 8.22 7.00
C LYS A 140 13.87 7.85 8.46
N LEU A 141 13.53 8.72 9.41
CA LEU A 141 13.69 8.44 10.84
C LEU A 141 12.83 7.25 11.27
N TYR A 142 11.56 7.22 10.85
CA TYR A 142 10.66 6.08 11.06
C TYR A 142 11.30 4.77 10.58
N LYS A 143 11.83 4.74 9.34
CA LYS A 143 12.56 3.57 8.80
C LYS A 143 13.65 3.10 9.76
N THR A 144 14.51 4.04 10.13
CA THR A 144 15.71 3.76 10.90
C THR A 144 15.37 3.26 12.30
N GLN A 145 14.36 3.84 12.94
CA GLN A 145 13.90 3.43 14.25
C GLN A 145 13.21 2.06 14.22
N LEU A 146 12.44 1.77 13.15
CA LEU A 146 11.77 0.49 12.99
C LEU A 146 12.78 -0.65 12.71
N GLU A 147 13.78 -0.41 11.87
CA GLU A 147 14.90 -1.34 11.62
C GLU A 147 15.76 -1.59 12.87
N ALA A 148 15.81 -0.61 13.79
CA ALA A 148 16.57 -0.75 15.04
C ALA A 148 15.88 -1.65 16.07
N ILE A 149 14.55 -1.86 15.97
CA ILE A 149 13.82 -2.77 16.87
C ILE A 149 14.27 -4.22 16.69
N ASP A 150 14.55 -4.62 15.45
CA ASP A 150 15.19 -5.91 15.18
C ASP A 150 16.04 -5.90 13.91
N ARG A 151 17.36 -6.02 14.05
CA ARG A 151 18.28 -5.99 12.91
C ARG A 151 18.18 -7.19 11.97
N SER A 152 17.55 -8.29 12.39
CA SER A 152 17.30 -9.47 11.56
C SER A 152 16.12 -9.30 10.60
N ASN A 153 15.34 -8.20 10.72
CA ASN A 153 14.09 -8.01 9.99
C ASN A 153 14.18 -7.16 8.72
N LYS A 154 15.39 -6.76 8.28
CA LYS A 154 15.57 -5.71 7.25
C LYS A 154 14.81 -5.99 5.95
N GLU A 155 14.56 -7.26 5.64
CA GLU A 155 13.81 -7.71 4.46
C GLU A 155 12.29 -7.46 4.55
N TYR A 156 11.71 -7.37 5.75
CA TYR A 156 10.27 -7.16 5.96
C TYR A 156 9.85 -5.69 5.89
N ILE A 157 10.78 -4.77 6.12
CA ILE A 157 10.56 -3.33 5.98
C ILE A 157 10.72 -2.97 4.50
N THR A 158 9.70 -3.30 3.71
CA THR A 158 9.64 -2.90 2.30
C THR A 158 9.35 -1.40 2.16
N HIS A 159 9.82 -0.84 1.04
CA HIS A 159 9.72 0.54 0.58
C HIS A 159 8.66 1.39 1.31
N LEU A 160 9.13 2.25 2.22
CA LEU A 160 8.27 3.19 2.95
C LEU A 160 7.58 4.19 2.05
N LEU A 161 8.31 4.58 1.01
CA LEU A 161 7.85 5.50 0.01
C LEU A 161 7.38 4.67 -1.16
N ILE A 162 6.36 5.18 -1.82
CA ILE A 162 5.82 4.56 -3.01
C ILE A 162 6.93 4.42 -4.05
N ASP A 163 7.14 3.21 -4.53
CA ASP A 163 7.90 2.96 -5.74
C ASP A 163 7.14 3.56 -6.92
N VAL A 164 7.81 4.49 -7.56
CA VAL A 164 7.37 5.10 -8.82
C VAL A 164 8.01 4.28 -9.93
N PRO A 165 7.33 4.04 -11.08
CA PRO A 165 7.82 3.15 -12.12
C PRO A 165 9.29 3.33 -12.50
N GLU A 166 9.94 2.29 -13.03
CA GLU A 166 11.39 2.21 -13.28
C GLU A 166 11.95 3.28 -14.25
N ASN A 167 11.07 3.96 -15.00
CA ASN A 167 11.36 5.12 -15.86
C ASN A 167 11.15 6.48 -15.18
N GLU A 168 10.78 6.47 -13.90
CA GLU A 168 10.59 7.61 -13.03
C GLU A 168 11.54 7.55 -11.85
N LYS A 169 11.74 8.72 -11.26
CA LYS A 169 12.69 8.94 -10.20
C LYS A 169 12.13 8.44 -8.86
N GLN A 170 12.74 7.41 -8.25
CA GLN A 170 12.32 6.85 -6.95
C GLN A 170 12.18 7.93 -5.88
N LEU A 171 11.06 7.92 -5.13
CA LEU A 171 10.79 8.88 -4.06
C LEU A 171 11.69 8.68 -2.83
N GLU A 172 12.49 7.62 -2.79
CA GLU A 172 13.52 7.39 -1.76
C GLU A 172 14.63 8.46 -1.73
N ASN A 173 14.75 9.23 -2.80
CA ASN A 173 15.64 10.39 -2.92
C ASN A 173 14.89 11.69 -2.60
N LEU A 174 15.53 12.58 -1.84
CA LEU A 174 14.92 13.83 -1.40
C LEU A 174 14.50 14.74 -2.56
N ASP A 175 15.33 14.91 -3.59
CA ASP A 175 15.03 15.80 -4.70
C ASP A 175 13.80 15.32 -5.48
N ASN A 176 13.70 14.01 -5.67
CA ASN A 176 12.56 13.37 -6.32
C ASN A 176 11.29 13.51 -5.48
N PHE A 177 11.43 13.33 -4.16
CA PHE A 177 10.35 13.56 -3.21
C PHE A 177 9.86 15.01 -3.23
N LEU A 178 10.76 15.99 -3.30
CA LEU A 178 10.40 17.40 -3.41
C LEU A 178 9.79 17.73 -4.78
N GLU A 179 10.30 17.11 -5.85
CA GLU A 179 9.80 17.29 -7.22
C GLU A 179 8.34 16.83 -7.34
N PHE A 180 7.96 15.74 -6.66
CA PHE A 180 6.58 15.27 -6.59
C PHE A 180 5.60 16.39 -6.21
N PHE A 181 5.87 17.19 -5.17
CA PHE A 181 4.91 18.20 -4.69
C PHE A 181 4.80 19.45 -5.59
N LYS A 182 5.72 19.69 -6.53
CA LYS A 182 5.77 20.99 -7.25
C LYS A 182 4.56 21.24 -8.16
N TYR A 183 3.96 20.17 -8.67
CA TYR A 183 2.92 20.23 -9.73
C TYR A 183 1.69 19.40 -9.39
N GLN A 184 1.41 19.22 -8.10
CA GLN A 184 0.29 18.39 -7.64
C GLN A 184 -0.83 19.28 -7.07
N PRO A 185 -2.09 18.99 -7.40
CA PRO A 185 -3.23 19.59 -6.73
C PRO A 185 -3.35 19.06 -5.31
N ALA A 186 -4.05 19.81 -4.46
CA ALA A 186 -4.22 19.49 -3.05
C ALA A 186 -4.80 18.08 -2.84
N ILE A 187 -5.80 17.67 -3.61
CA ILE A 187 -6.40 16.33 -3.49
C ILE A 187 -5.44 15.19 -3.84
N SER A 188 -4.50 15.39 -4.79
CA SER A 188 -3.48 14.39 -5.14
C SER A 188 -2.44 14.25 -4.03
N VAL A 189 -2.05 15.37 -3.42
CA VAL A 189 -1.15 15.32 -2.25
C VAL A 189 -1.84 14.67 -1.06
N ASP A 190 -3.12 14.96 -0.83
CA ASP A 190 -3.88 14.35 0.26
C ASP A 190 -4.01 12.82 0.08
N ALA A 191 -4.34 12.35 -1.13
CA ALA A 191 -4.34 10.92 -1.45
C ALA A 191 -2.97 10.26 -1.28
N PHE A 192 -1.88 10.98 -1.62
CA PHE A 192 -0.52 10.51 -1.37
C PHE A 192 -0.18 10.43 0.12
N LEU A 193 -0.66 11.36 0.94
CA LEU A 193 -0.48 11.30 2.39
C LEU A 193 -1.26 10.12 2.99
N GLU A 194 -2.46 9.81 2.49
CA GLU A 194 -3.20 8.59 2.87
C GLU A 194 -2.45 7.30 2.53
N SER A 195 -1.84 7.21 1.34
CA SER A 195 -1.07 6.02 0.97
C SER A 195 0.20 5.85 1.82
N LEU A 196 0.86 6.94 2.22
CA LEU A 196 1.95 6.87 3.19
C LEU A 196 1.48 6.34 4.55
N LYS A 197 0.30 6.75 5.04
CA LYS A 197 -0.26 6.20 6.28
C LYS A 197 -0.54 4.71 6.15
N ALA A 198 -1.14 4.28 5.04
CA ALA A 198 -1.43 2.88 4.78
C ALA A 198 -0.15 2.03 4.76
N ASN A 199 0.92 2.50 4.12
CA ASN A 199 2.22 1.80 4.10
C ASN A 199 2.86 1.70 5.48
N ILE A 200 2.80 2.77 6.29
CA ILE A 200 3.32 2.76 7.66
C ILE A 200 2.56 1.76 8.54
N LEU A 201 1.23 1.73 8.46
CA LEU A 201 0.41 0.80 9.23
C LEU A 201 0.59 -0.66 8.75
N LEU A 202 0.81 -0.86 7.46
CA LEU A 202 1.16 -2.18 6.93
C LEU A 202 2.50 -2.68 7.48
N ASN A 203 3.49 -1.78 7.60
CA ASN A 203 4.77 -2.12 8.21
C ASN A 203 4.64 -2.40 9.71
N GLU A 204 3.81 -1.66 10.45
CA GLU A 204 3.46 -2.01 11.83
C GLU A 204 2.87 -3.43 11.93
N LYS A 205 1.89 -3.76 11.06
CA LYS A 205 1.28 -5.10 11.02
C LYS A 205 2.33 -6.19 10.82
N ARG A 206 3.21 -6.03 9.82
CA ARG A 206 4.29 -6.98 9.52
C ARG A 206 5.25 -7.14 10.69
N MET A 207 5.60 -6.05 11.35
CA MET A 207 6.44 -6.07 12.54
C MET A 207 5.79 -6.81 13.70
N TYR A 208 4.49 -6.61 13.91
CA TYR A 208 3.74 -7.36 14.91
C TYR A 208 3.70 -8.85 14.62
N PHE A 209 3.48 -9.26 13.37
CA PHE A 209 3.56 -10.67 13.00
C PHE A 209 4.96 -11.24 13.26
N PHE A 210 6.00 -10.55 12.83
CA PHE A 210 7.38 -11.00 13.00
C PHE A 210 7.77 -11.15 14.48
N ILE A 211 7.44 -10.17 15.32
CA ILE A 211 7.71 -10.26 16.76
C ILE A 211 6.85 -11.35 17.40
N SER A 212 5.59 -11.48 16.98
CA SER A 212 4.68 -12.53 17.47
C SER A 212 5.16 -13.93 17.15
N ASP A 213 5.75 -14.15 15.97
CA ASP A 213 6.20 -15.46 15.51
C ASP A 213 7.37 -16.00 16.34
N LYS A 214 8.20 -15.13 16.94
CA LYS A 214 9.26 -15.53 17.89
C LYS A 214 8.72 -16.16 19.17
N THR A 215 7.43 -16.00 19.47
CA THR A 215 6.79 -16.70 20.59
C THR A 215 6.47 -18.16 20.28
N THR A 216 6.47 -18.56 19.00
CA THR A 216 6.15 -19.90 18.51
C THR A 216 7.37 -20.59 17.89
N SER A 217 7.43 -21.92 17.92
CA SER A 217 8.53 -22.72 17.34
C SER A 217 8.39 -22.96 15.83
N HIS A 218 7.35 -22.44 15.20
CA HIS A 218 7.04 -22.64 13.78
C HIS A 218 6.82 -21.28 13.12
N LEU A 219 7.70 -20.94 12.18
CA LEU A 219 7.56 -19.77 11.31
C LEU A 219 6.39 -19.99 10.35
N ASN A 220 5.26 -19.33 10.60
CA ASN A 220 4.19 -19.22 9.59
C ASN A 220 4.41 -17.93 8.81
N HIS A 221 4.92 -18.05 7.58
CA HIS A 221 5.12 -16.91 6.68
C HIS A 221 3.78 -16.44 6.09
N ASN A 222 3.19 -15.43 6.74
CA ASN A 222 2.08 -14.67 6.19
C ASN A 222 2.63 -13.32 5.69
N SER A 223 2.34 -12.97 4.44
CA SER A 223 2.61 -11.64 3.90
C SER A 223 1.31 -10.85 3.81
N THR A 224 1.33 -9.57 4.14
CA THR A 224 0.16 -8.70 3.96
C THR A 224 0.48 -7.66 2.90
N GLU A 225 -0.47 -7.40 2.01
CA GLU A 225 -0.40 -6.39 0.96
C GLU A 225 -1.71 -5.63 0.84
N ILE A 226 -1.65 -4.45 0.21
CA ILE A 226 -2.83 -3.68 -0.16
C ILE A 226 -3.16 -4.05 -1.61
N LEU A 227 -4.36 -4.57 -1.83
CA LEU A 227 -4.92 -4.79 -3.15
C LEU A 227 -5.83 -3.62 -3.50
N ILE A 228 -5.59 -3.00 -4.63
CA ILE A 228 -6.48 -2.00 -5.21
C ILE A 228 -6.89 -2.54 -6.59
N GLY A 229 -8.17 -2.40 -6.92
CA GLY A 229 -8.75 -2.78 -8.19
C GLY A 229 -9.77 -1.75 -8.62
N THR A 230 -10.11 -1.74 -9.90
CA THR A 230 -11.17 -0.90 -10.45
C THR A 230 -12.16 -1.79 -11.19
N ASN A 231 -13.42 -1.35 -11.27
CA ASN A 231 -14.44 -2.08 -12.04
C ASN A 231 -14.12 -2.17 -13.54
N MET A 232 -13.39 -1.18 -14.08
CA MET A 232 -12.91 -1.17 -15.46
C MET A 232 -11.49 -0.61 -15.53
N ARG A 233 -10.74 -0.97 -16.57
CA ARG A 233 -9.38 -0.44 -16.80
C ARG A 233 -9.35 0.77 -17.74
N TYR A 234 -10.44 0.99 -18.49
CA TYR A 234 -10.60 2.12 -19.42
C TYR A 234 -11.98 2.74 -19.23
N PHE A 235 -12.04 4.07 -19.25
CA PHE A 235 -13.27 4.83 -19.01
C PHE A 235 -13.47 5.85 -20.15
N LYS A 236 -14.69 5.97 -20.63
CA LYS A 236 -15.18 7.10 -21.42
C LYS A 236 -15.73 8.17 -20.50
N SER A 237 -15.82 9.41 -21.01
CA SER A 237 -16.45 10.49 -20.25
C SER A 237 -17.91 10.13 -19.95
N GLY A 238 -18.27 10.14 -18.66
CA GLY A 238 -19.59 9.72 -18.17
C GLY A 238 -19.65 8.30 -17.62
N ASP A 239 -18.60 7.48 -17.78
CA ASP A 239 -18.56 6.14 -17.18
C ASP A 239 -18.43 6.21 -15.65
N GLN A 240 -19.04 5.24 -14.96
CA GLN A 240 -18.90 5.11 -13.52
C GLN A 240 -17.58 4.40 -13.17
N LEU A 241 -16.64 5.14 -12.60
CA LEU A 241 -15.46 4.58 -11.94
C LEU A 241 -15.81 4.09 -10.54
N GLN A 242 -15.58 2.80 -10.28
CA GLN A 242 -15.58 2.20 -8.96
C GLN A 242 -14.18 1.69 -8.65
N ILE A 243 -13.65 2.10 -7.51
CA ILE A 243 -12.37 1.62 -6.97
C ILE A 243 -12.67 0.70 -5.78
N THR A 244 -12.07 -0.47 -5.77
CA THR A 244 -12.09 -1.43 -4.66
C THR A 244 -10.68 -1.53 -4.11
N ALA A 245 -10.43 -1.04 -2.90
CA ALA A 245 -9.22 -1.40 -2.16
C ALA A 245 -9.54 -2.28 -0.96
N GLY A 246 -8.62 -3.18 -0.65
CA GLY A 246 -8.67 -4.02 0.53
C GLY A 246 -7.27 -4.49 0.91
N ILE A 247 -7.13 -4.96 2.14
CA ILE A 247 -5.89 -5.56 2.62
C ILE A 247 -6.01 -7.07 2.39
N ALA A 248 -5.04 -7.65 1.69
CA ALA A 248 -4.95 -9.08 1.49
C ALA A 248 -3.83 -9.65 2.35
N GLU A 249 -4.14 -10.71 3.09
CA GLU A 249 -3.15 -11.55 3.73
C GLU A 249 -2.90 -12.77 2.85
N PHE A 250 -1.71 -12.84 2.28
CA PHE A 250 -1.22 -14.00 1.57
C PHE A 250 -0.53 -14.94 2.54
N ARG A 251 -0.78 -16.23 2.38
CA ARG A 251 -0.14 -17.27 3.19
C ARG A 251 0.57 -18.23 2.27
N TYR A 252 1.82 -18.55 2.61
CA TYR A 252 2.52 -19.62 1.91
C TYR A 252 2.00 -20.97 2.43
N PHE A 253 1.11 -21.59 1.66
CA PHE A 253 0.72 -22.98 1.89
C PHE A 253 1.50 -23.86 0.90
N SER A 254 2.33 -24.77 1.41
CA SER A 254 3.24 -25.64 0.65
C SER A 254 2.55 -26.57 -0.36
N LYS A 255 1.21 -26.56 -0.45
CA LYS A 255 0.39 -27.37 -1.36
C LYS A 255 -0.54 -26.55 -2.27
N SER A 256 -0.49 -25.22 -2.22
CA SER A 256 -1.35 -24.40 -3.08
C SER A 256 -0.81 -24.25 -4.50
N TYR A 257 -1.70 -24.08 -5.48
CA TYR A 257 -1.35 -23.88 -6.88
C TYR A 257 -2.43 -23.04 -7.59
N MET A 258 -2.04 -22.38 -8.68
CA MET A 258 -2.96 -21.78 -9.63
C MET A 258 -2.78 -22.46 -11.00
N LEU A 259 -3.87 -22.79 -11.68
CA LEU A 259 -3.84 -23.22 -13.08
C LEU A 259 -4.38 -22.10 -13.96
N VAL A 260 -3.63 -21.75 -15.01
CA VAL A 260 -4.08 -20.84 -16.06
C VAL A 260 -3.81 -21.50 -17.41
N ASN A 261 -4.85 -21.73 -18.21
CA ASN A 261 -4.75 -22.45 -19.48
C ASN A 261 -4.03 -23.82 -19.38
N GLY A 262 -4.16 -24.51 -18.24
CA GLY A 262 -3.49 -25.79 -17.97
C GLY A 262 -2.03 -25.69 -17.48
N GLU A 263 -1.46 -24.48 -17.44
CA GLU A 263 -0.14 -24.23 -16.85
C GLU A 263 -0.25 -24.12 -15.33
N LYS A 264 0.59 -24.87 -14.60
CA LYS A 264 0.63 -24.86 -13.13
C LYS A 264 1.62 -23.82 -12.61
N ILE A 265 1.11 -22.93 -11.78
CA ILE A 265 1.83 -21.82 -11.16
C ILE A 265 1.86 -22.04 -9.66
N LEU A 266 3.05 -21.93 -9.07
CA LEU A 266 3.28 -22.03 -7.64
C LEU A 266 3.33 -20.63 -7.01
N PRO A 267 2.97 -20.48 -5.73
CA PRO A 267 3.07 -19.19 -5.08
C PRO A 267 4.54 -18.80 -4.88
N ASP A 268 4.83 -17.50 -4.94
CA ASP A 268 6.14 -16.96 -4.55
C ASP A 268 6.38 -17.06 -3.04
N GLU A 269 7.54 -16.62 -2.57
CA GLU A 269 7.92 -16.59 -1.16
C GLU A 269 6.97 -15.75 -0.28
N ARG A 270 6.15 -14.90 -0.90
CA ARG A 270 5.15 -14.06 -0.25
C ARG A 270 3.74 -14.66 -0.32
N GLY A 271 3.57 -15.85 -0.88
CA GLY A 271 2.27 -16.51 -1.02
C GLY A 271 1.41 -16.02 -2.19
N ARG A 272 2.01 -15.34 -3.19
CA ARG A 272 1.29 -14.76 -4.34
C ARG A 272 1.44 -15.61 -5.58
N PHE A 273 0.37 -15.69 -6.37
CA PHE A 273 0.42 -16.27 -7.70
C PHE A 273 0.60 -15.16 -8.74
N ILE A 274 1.68 -15.25 -9.52
CA ILE A 274 1.97 -14.29 -10.60
C ILE A 274 1.94 -15.06 -11.91
N TYR A 275 1.06 -14.65 -12.83
CA TYR A 275 0.97 -15.16 -14.19
C TYR A 275 1.18 -14.03 -15.19
N ASP A 276 2.27 -14.12 -15.95
CA ASP A 276 2.61 -13.15 -16.98
C ASP A 276 2.53 -13.81 -18.36
N THR A 277 1.76 -13.21 -19.26
CA THR A 277 1.66 -13.69 -20.64
C THR A 277 1.47 -12.53 -21.63
N LYS A 278 1.97 -12.70 -22.86
CA LYS A 278 1.71 -11.75 -23.94
C LYS A 278 0.36 -12.08 -24.58
N ILE A 279 -0.53 -11.09 -24.61
CA ILE A 279 -1.85 -11.24 -25.24
C ILE A 279 -1.71 -11.09 -26.76
N ASN A 280 -1.66 -12.23 -27.47
CA ASN A 280 -1.60 -12.30 -28.94
C ASN A 280 -2.98 -12.64 -29.52
N LYS A 281 -3.98 -11.79 -29.28
CA LYS A 281 -5.36 -11.98 -29.75
C LYS A 281 -5.80 -10.77 -30.58
N SER A 282 -6.71 -10.98 -31.53
CA SER A 282 -7.35 -9.88 -32.26
C SER A 282 -8.18 -9.01 -31.32
N PRO A 283 -8.48 -7.74 -31.68
CA PRO A 283 -9.36 -6.91 -30.88
C PRO A 283 -10.71 -7.60 -30.58
N GLY A 284 -11.15 -7.56 -29.33
CA GLY A 284 -12.32 -8.29 -28.86
C GLY A 284 -12.35 -8.51 -27.35
N ASN A 285 -13.44 -9.09 -26.84
CA ASN A 285 -13.61 -9.46 -25.43
C ASN A 285 -13.34 -10.95 -25.24
N TYR A 286 -12.64 -11.28 -24.17
CA TYR A 286 -12.17 -12.63 -23.88
C TYR A 286 -12.32 -12.94 -22.39
N GLN A 287 -12.37 -14.23 -22.08
CA GLN A 287 -12.33 -14.74 -20.71
C GLN A 287 -11.12 -15.65 -20.54
N MET A 288 -10.45 -15.53 -19.41
CA MET A 288 -9.36 -16.42 -19.00
C MET A 288 -9.81 -17.23 -17.78
N PRO A 289 -10.11 -18.52 -17.94
CA PRO A 289 -10.42 -19.36 -16.79
C PRO A 289 -9.17 -19.57 -15.95
N ILE A 290 -9.32 -19.40 -14.64
CA ILE A 290 -8.32 -19.68 -13.63
C ILE A 290 -8.90 -20.64 -12.60
N GLU A 291 -8.05 -21.57 -12.14
CA GLU A 291 -8.34 -22.47 -11.04
C GLU A 291 -7.29 -22.24 -9.94
N ILE A 292 -7.72 -22.14 -8.69
CA ILE A 292 -6.82 -22.00 -7.54
C ILE A 292 -7.11 -23.13 -6.57
N GLY A 293 -6.14 -24.03 -6.40
CA GLY A 293 -6.17 -25.07 -5.37
C GLY A 293 -5.42 -24.62 -4.12
N TYR A 294 -6.00 -24.82 -2.94
CA TYR A 294 -5.35 -24.53 -1.65
C TYR A 294 -5.83 -25.48 -0.56
N VAL A 295 -5.18 -25.46 0.60
CA VAL A 295 -5.59 -26.23 1.78
C VAL A 295 -6.02 -25.25 2.86
N GLU A 296 -7.22 -25.44 3.40
CA GLU A 296 -7.75 -24.62 4.49
C GLU A 296 -7.07 -24.94 5.83
N ALA A 297 -7.31 -24.08 6.82
CA ALA A 297 -6.70 -24.20 8.14
C ALA A 297 -7.06 -25.50 8.87
N ASP A 298 -8.16 -26.15 8.48
CA ASP A 298 -8.63 -27.44 8.99
C ASP A 298 -8.00 -28.65 8.26
N GLY A 299 -7.18 -28.40 7.22
CA GLY A 299 -6.51 -29.43 6.43
C GLY A 299 -7.28 -29.90 5.19
N ASN A 300 -8.48 -29.36 4.94
CA ASN A 300 -9.29 -29.75 3.78
C ASN A 300 -8.82 -29.05 2.49
N PRO A 301 -8.68 -29.78 1.37
CA PRO A 301 -8.37 -29.19 0.08
C PRO A 301 -9.59 -28.45 -0.47
N GLN A 302 -9.36 -27.26 -1.02
CA GLN A 302 -10.34 -26.44 -1.70
C GLN A 302 -9.88 -26.09 -3.11
N THR A 303 -10.86 -25.89 -4.00
CA THR A 303 -10.63 -25.41 -5.36
C THR A 303 -11.57 -24.26 -5.65
N LEU A 304 -11.00 -23.12 -6.08
CA LEU A 304 -11.74 -21.95 -6.54
C LEU A 304 -11.59 -21.82 -8.06
N ASN A 305 -12.72 -21.81 -8.78
CA ASN A 305 -12.75 -21.53 -10.20
C ASN A 305 -13.24 -20.11 -10.45
N LYS A 306 -12.53 -19.35 -11.28
CA LYS A 306 -12.91 -17.97 -11.63
C LYS A 306 -12.59 -17.68 -13.09
N ASN A 307 -13.42 -16.89 -13.74
CA ASN A 307 -13.12 -16.36 -15.07
C ASN A 307 -12.66 -14.90 -14.90
N ILE A 308 -11.51 -14.58 -15.50
CA ILE A 308 -11.01 -13.21 -15.60
C ILE A 308 -11.38 -12.65 -16.96
N ASP A 309 -12.26 -11.66 -16.97
CA ASP A 309 -12.66 -10.95 -18.17
C ASP A 309 -11.56 -9.96 -18.59
N TYR A 310 -11.22 -9.94 -19.89
CA TYR A 310 -10.30 -8.95 -20.45
C TYR A 310 -10.69 -8.59 -21.89
N SER A 311 -10.34 -7.36 -22.29
CA SER A 311 -10.57 -6.86 -23.64
C SER A 311 -9.24 -6.54 -24.32
N VAL A 312 -9.13 -6.92 -25.59
CA VAL A 312 -8.04 -6.48 -26.46
C VAL A 312 -8.56 -5.35 -27.33
N ILE A 313 -7.88 -4.22 -27.26
CA ILE A 313 -8.16 -3.03 -28.07
C ILE A 313 -7.02 -2.84 -29.08
N LYS A 314 -7.31 -2.13 -30.17
CA LYS A 314 -6.36 -1.85 -31.24
C LYS A 314 -5.51 -0.62 -30.93
#